data_AF-A0A1L8CUY7-F1
#
_entry.id   AF-A0A1L8CUY7-F1
#
_cell.length_a   1.000
_cell.length_b   1.000
_cell.length_c   1.000
_cell.angle_alpha   90.00
_cell.angle_beta   90.00
_cell.angle_gamma   90.00
#
_symmetry.space_group_name_H-M   'P 1'
#
loop_
_entity.id
_entity.type
_entity.pdbx_description
1 polymer ?
#
loop_
_entity_poly.entity_id
_entity_poly.type
_entity_poly.pdbx_seq_one_letter_code
_entity_poly.pdbx_strand_id
1 'polypeptide(L)'
;MGIVFVQNITMLEIWQKWQKALTNILHTDNYAVLFTVLFLIAMAVPVVLTLIASKGVALVNKQKSWENFARYGYALIPLDLAGHLAHNLFHLLAEGKSIFYTGLTFFTGQELDNMSRSIVGSSTITLLQYSLLVLGAILSLYTAWKITKNNEPKNTFNVFLPFGILIIVFFLINIYLFMLPMAMRT
;
A
#
# COMPACT_ATOMS: atom_id res chain seq x y z
N MET A 1 0.85 1.44 6.20
CA MET A 1 -0.15 0.84 5.29
C MET A 1 -1.00 1.88 4.58
N GLY A 2 -1.53 2.89 5.27
CA GLY A 2 -2.41 3.89 4.63
C GLY A 2 -1.73 4.66 3.49
N ILE A 3 -0.45 5.00 3.66
CA ILE A 3 0.29 5.76 2.64
C ILE A 3 0.50 4.92 1.38
N VAL A 4 0.83 3.61 1.48
CA VAL A 4 0.91 2.70 0.32
C VAL A 4 -0.42 2.63 -0.42
N PHE A 5 -1.53 2.52 0.31
CA PHE A 5 -2.84 2.46 -0.32
C PHE A 5 -3.18 3.75 -1.05
N VAL A 6 -2.92 4.91 -0.44
CA VAL A 6 -3.09 6.21 -1.09
C VAL A 6 -2.21 6.32 -2.33
N GLN A 7 -0.93 5.98 -2.23
CA GLN A 7 0.02 6.07 -3.35
C GLN A 7 -0.45 5.24 -4.54
N ASN A 8 -0.91 4.02 -4.31
CA ASN A 8 -1.42 3.18 -5.39
C ASN A 8 -2.78 3.67 -5.90
N ILE A 9 -3.75 3.91 -5.02
CA ILE A 9 -5.14 4.17 -5.43
C ILE A 9 -5.31 5.52 -6.12
N THR A 10 -4.52 6.54 -5.76
CA THR A 10 -4.61 7.90 -6.35
C THR A 10 -4.27 7.93 -7.84
N MET A 11 -3.58 6.90 -8.35
CA MET A 11 -3.28 6.72 -9.76
C MET A 11 -4.27 5.80 -10.48
N LEU A 12 -5.33 5.34 -9.82
CA LEU A 12 -6.32 4.46 -10.41
C LEU A 12 -7.59 5.23 -10.78
N GLU A 13 -8.30 4.78 -11.82
CA GLU A 13 -9.58 5.38 -12.24
C GLU A 13 -10.63 5.41 -11.10
N ILE A 14 -10.55 4.45 -10.18
CA ILE A 14 -11.48 4.38 -9.05
C ILE A 14 -11.38 5.61 -8.14
N TRP A 15 -10.19 6.21 -8.01
CA TRP A 15 -10.01 7.44 -7.25
C TRP A 15 -10.72 8.62 -7.90
N GLN A 16 -10.64 8.74 -9.23
CA GLN A 16 -11.38 9.78 -9.96
C GLN A 16 -12.90 9.63 -9.80
N LYS A 17 -13.40 8.38 -9.85
CA LYS A 17 -14.82 8.08 -9.62
C LYS A 17 -15.26 8.49 -8.21
N TRP A 18 -14.42 8.23 -7.20
CA TRP A 18 -14.71 8.64 -5.83
C TRP A 18 -14.64 10.16 -5.62
N GLN A 19 -13.71 10.85 -6.27
CA GLN A 19 -13.65 12.32 -6.26
C GLN A 19 -14.95 12.91 -6.81
N LYS A 20 -15.42 12.40 -7.97
CA LYS A 20 -16.68 12.84 -8.58
C LYS A 20 -17.90 12.54 -7.70
N ALA A 21 -17.92 11.40 -7.02
CA ALA A 21 -19.00 11.08 -6.08
C ALA A 21 -19.01 12.05 -4.89
N LEU A 22 -17.84 12.42 -4.35
CA LEU A 22 -17.73 13.39 -3.27
C LEU A 22 -18.09 14.81 -3.67
N THR A 23 -17.87 15.20 -4.93
CA THR A 23 -18.37 16.49 -5.47
C THR A 23 -19.87 16.63 -5.23
N ASN A 24 -20.64 15.58 -5.46
CA ASN A 24 -22.09 15.57 -5.27
C ASN A 24 -22.50 15.62 -3.79
N ILE A 25 -21.66 15.09 -2.88
CA ILE A 25 -21.96 15.03 -1.44
C ILE A 25 -21.59 16.34 -0.74
N LEU A 26 -20.41 16.87 -1.06
CA LEU A 26 -19.85 18.07 -0.42
C LEU A 26 -20.27 19.36 -1.12
N HIS A 27 -20.92 19.27 -2.29
CA HIS A 27 -21.29 20.40 -3.15
C HIS A 27 -20.11 21.31 -3.46
N THR A 28 -18.93 20.73 -3.72
CA THR A 28 -17.71 21.46 -4.09
C THR A 28 -16.92 20.70 -5.15
N ASP A 29 -16.35 21.44 -6.08
CA ASP A 29 -15.42 20.98 -7.12
C ASP A 29 -13.95 21.24 -6.76
N ASN A 30 -13.67 21.79 -5.57
CA ASN A 30 -12.31 22.10 -5.15
C ASN A 30 -11.49 20.81 -4.95
N TYR A 31 -10.53 20.58 -5.85
CA TYR A 31 -9.67 19.39 -5.84
C TYR A 31 -8.96 19.18 -4.49
N ALA A 32 -8.44 20.24 -3.86
CA ALA A 32 -7.70 20.12 -2.61
C ALA A 32 -8.60 19.62 -1.46
N VAL A 33 -9.84 20.09 -1.41
CA VAL A 33 -10.84 19.62 -0.43
C VAL A 33 -11.20 18.16 -0.69
N LEU A 34 -11.58 17.82 -1.93
CA LEU A 34 -11.97 16.45 -2.30
C LEU A 34 -10.84 15.45 -2.06
N PHE A 35 -9.61 15.80 -2.43
CA PHE A 35 -8.42 15.00 -2.19
C PHE A 35 -8.18 14.80 -0.69
N THR A 36 -8.23 15.87 0.10
CA THR A 36 -7.97 15.80 1.55
C THR A 36 -8.99 14.90 2.25
N VAL A 37 -10.27 15.00 1.91
CA VAL A 37 -11.32 14.16 2.49
C VAL A 37 -11.10 12.69 2.13
N LEU A 38 -10.86 12.36 0.85
CA LEU A 38 -10.57 10.98 0.44
C LEU A 38 -9.28 10.44 1.07
N PHE A 39 -8.26 11.28 1.16
CA PHE A 39 -6.99 10.91 1.79
C PHE A 39 -7.21 10.53 3.26
N LEU A 40 -7.96 11.35 4.01
CA LEU A 40 -8.28 11.05 5.41
C LEU A 40 -9.08 9.75 5.55
N ILE A 41 -10.06 9.52 4.67
CA ILE A 41 -10.82 8.25 4.64
C ILE A 41 -9.88 7.07 4.37
N ALA A 42 -9.05 7.16 3.32
CA ALA A 42 -8.12 6.10 2.94
C ALA A 42 -7.08 5.81 4.05
N MET A 43 -6.63 6.84 4.77
CA MET A 43 -5.73 6.69 5.91
C MET A 43 -6.41 6.10 7.15
N ALA A 44 -7.69 6.41 7.37
CA ALA A 44 -8.44 5.90 8.51
C ALA A 44 -8.71 4.39 8.39
N VAL A 45 -8.95 3.87 7.18
CA VAL A 45 -9.24 2.44 6.93
C VAL A 45 -8.23 1.49 7.58
N PRO A 46 -6.91 1.57 7.32
CA PRO A 46 -5.95 0.66 7.93
C PRO A 46 -5.81 0.85 9.44
N VAL A 47 -5.98 2.07 9.95
CA VAL A 47 -5.97 2.35 11.40
C VAL A 47 -7.14 1.63 12.08
N VAL A 48 -8.34 1.79 11.54
CA VAL A 48 -9.56 1.14 12.06
C VAL A 48 -9.45 -0.37 12.00
N LEU A 49 -9.00 -0.93 10.88
CA LEU A 49 -8.81 -2.39 10.75
C LEU A 49 -7.77 -2.94 11.73
N THR A 50 -6.68 -2.20 11.96
CA THR A 50 -5.67 -2.56 12.97
C THR A 50 -6.25 -2.51 14.39
N LEU A 51 -7.08 -1.51 14.71
CA LEU A 51 -7.78 -1.44 15.98
C LEU A 51 -8.77 -2.59 16.16
N ILE A 52 -9.48 -3.01 15.10
CA ILE A 52 -10.37 -4.17 15.13
C ILE A 52 -9.58 -5.45 15.42
N ALA A 53 -8.46 -5.69 14.72
CA ALA A 53 -7.59 -6.83 15.01
C ALA A 53 -7.07 -6.78 16.46
N SER A 54 -6.69 -5.60 16.95
CA SER A 54 -6.23 -5.39 18.33
C SER A 54 -7.29 -5.67 19.38
N LYS A 55 -8.56 -5.35 19.09
CA LYS A 55 -9.72 -5.75 19.91
C LYS A 55 -9.89 -7.27 19.90
N GLY A 56 -9.77 -7.92 18.74
CA GLY A 56 -9.79 -9.38 18.63
C GLY A 56 -8.74 -10.05 19.53
N VAL A 57 -7.52 -9.54 19.53
CA VAL A 57 -6.45 -10.02 20.43
C VAL A 57 -6.79 -9.80 21.90
N ALA A 58 -7.35 -8.63 22.24
CA ALA A 58 -7.72 -8.28 23.62
C ALA A 58 -8.73 -9.26 24.25
N LEU A 59 -9.59 -9.88 23.43
CA LEU A 59 -10.53 -10.90 23.90
C LEU A 59 -9.82 -12.14 24.47
N VAL A 60 -8.64 -12.45 23.93
CA VAL A 60 -7.83 -13.62 24.28
C VAL A 60 -6.84 -13.32 25.38
N ASN A 61 -6.02 -12.26 25.24
CA ASN A 61 -4.93 -11.96 26.18
C ASN A 61 -5.32 -11.03 27.34
N LYS A 62 -6.56 -10.52 27.35
CA LYS A 62 -7.10 -9.61 28.38
C LYS A 62 -6.33 -8.30 28.57
N GLN A 63 -5.44 -7.95 27.63
CA GLN A 63 -4.74 -6.66 27.60
C GLN A 63 -5.60 -5.57 26.94
N LYS A 64 -5.24 -4.31 27.16
CA LYS A 64 -5.95 -3.19 26.53
C LYS A 64 -5.70 -3.19 25.03
N SER A 65 -6.71 -2.86 24.24
CA SER A 65 -6.59 -2.87 22.76
C SER A 65 -5.52 -1.91 22.24
N TRP A 66 -5.22 -0.80 22.93
CA TRP A 66 -4.15 0.12 22.51
C TRP A 66 -2.74 -0.47 22.70
N GLU A 67 -2.54 -1.33 23.71
CA GLU A 67 -1.27 -2.04 23.93
C GLU A 67 -1.05 -3.06 22.81
N ASN A 68 -2.11 -3.80 22.46
CA ASN A 68 -2.08 -4.72 21.32
C ASN A 68 -1.86 -3.96 20.00
N PHE A 69 -2.49 -2.81 19.81
CA PHE A 69 -2.29 -1.96 18.63
C PHE A 69 -0.82 -1.53 18.51
N ALA A 70 -0.24 -0.99 19.58
CA ALA A 70 1.15 -0.54 19.58
C ALA A 70 2.12 -1.71 19.38
N ARG A 71 1.87 -2.86 20.00
CA ARG A 71 2.75 -4.03 19.93
C ARG A 71 2.72 -4.70 18.55
N TYR A 72 1.52 -4.99 18.04
CA TYR A 72 1.35 -5.75 16.80
C TYR A 72 1.32 -4.87 15.55
N GLY A 73 1.16 -3.55 15.68
CA GLY A 73 1.31 -2.60 14.57
C GLY A 73 2.68 -2.71 13.90
N TYR A 74 3.74 -3.01 14.65
CA TYR A 74 5.09 -3.25 14.11
C TYR A 74 5.14 -4.42 13.12
N ALA A 75 4.26 -5.41 13.25
CA ALA A 75 4.22 -6.53 12.32
C ALA A 75 3.75 -6.13 10.91
N LEU A 76 3.10 -4.98 10.75
CA LEU A 76 2.64 -4.49 9.44
C LEU A 76 3.76 -3.79 8.65
N ILE A 77 4.85 -3.37 9.30
CA ILE A 77 5.92 -2.58 8.67
C ILE A 77 6.57 -3.30 7.47
N PRO A 78 6.94 -4.60 7.54
CA PRO A 78 7.58 -5.27 6.41
C PRO A 78 6.70 -5.27 5.14
N LEU A 79 5.41 -5.57 5.27
CA LEU A 79 4.47 -5.52 4.16
C LEU A 79 4.26 -4.09 3.62
N ASP A 80 4.21 -3.08 4.51
CA ASP A 80 4.11 -1.67 4.13
C ASP A 80 5.29 -1.24 3.27
N LEU A 81 6.50 -1.49 3.78
CA LEU A 81 7.74 -1.18 3.09
C LEU A 81 7.82 -1.92 1.76
N ALA A 82 7.46 -3.20 1.72
CA ALA A 82 7.43 -3.98 0.48
C ALA A 82 6.46 -3.40 -0.55
N GLY A 83 5.26 -2.97 -0.14
CA GLY A 83 4.30 -2.32 -1.02
C GLY A 83 4.83 -0.99 -1.57
N HIS A 84 5.42 -0.16 -0.71
CA HIS A 84 6.10 1.07 -1.12
C HIS A 84 7.22 0.79 -2.13
N LEU A 85 8.10 -0.16 -1.84
CA LEU A 85 9.21 -0.52 -2.70
C LEU A 85 8.74 -1.07 -4.04
N ALA A 86 7.75 -1.97 -4.05
CA ALA A 86 7.19 -2.52 -5.28
C ALA A 86 6.57 -1.43 -6.16
N HIS A 87 5.85 -0.48 -5.56
CA HIS A 87 5.28 0.65 -6.28
C HIS A 87 6.37 1.56 -6.89
N ASN A 88 7.36 1.97 -6.08
CA ASN A 88 8.45 2.83 -6.56
C ASN A 88 9.38 2.11 -7.55
N LEU A 89 9.51 0.79 -7.44
CA LEU A 89 10.27 -0.02 -8.39
C LEU A 89 9.64 0.04 -9.79
N PHE A 90 8.31 0.11 -9.89
CA PHE A 90 7.66 0.35 -11.18
C PHE A 90 8.07 1.69 -11.77
N HIS A 91 7.94 2.80 -11.04
CA HIS A 91 8.36 4.10 -11.57
C HIS A 91 9.84 4.11 -11.95
N LEU A 92 10.70 3.55 -11.10
CA LEU A 92 12.13 3.48 -11.38
C LEU A 92 12.45 2.70 -12.67
N LEU A 93 11.79 1.57 -12.90
CA LEU A 93 12.13 0.66 -13.99
C LEU A 93 11.29 0.84 -15.25
N ALA A 94 10.02 1.24 -15.13
CA ALA A 94 9.10 1.49 -16.24
C ALA A 94 9.29 2.90 -16.83
N GLU A 95 9.71 3.86 -16.01
CA GLU A 95 9.82 5.26 -16.40
C GLU A 95 11.24 5.80 -16.30
N GLY A 96 12.22 5.01 -15.85
CA GLY A 96 13.57 5.51 -15.55
C GLY A 96 14.32 6.19 -16.71
N LYS A 97 14.08 5.81 -17.98
CA LYS A 97 14.70 6.50 -19.12
C LYS A 97 14.10 7.88 -19.39
N SER A 98 12.94 8.20 -18.80
CA SER A 98 12.33 9.53 -18.93
C SER A 98 13.27 10.64 -18.45
N ILE A 99 14.04 10.42 -17.39
CA ILE A 99 15.03 11.40 -16.88
C ILE A 99 16.04 11.74 -17.98
N PHE A 100 16.54 10.72 -18.69
CA PHE A 100 17.50 10.91 -19.77
C PHE A 100 16.86 11.60 -20.98
N TYR A 101 15.65 11.20 -21.38
CA TYR A 101 14.94 11.80 -22.51
C TYR A 101 14.54 13.24 -22.26
N THR A 102 14.05 13.57 -21.07
CA THR A 102 13.76 14.95 -20.66
C THR A 102 15.03 15.79 -20.67
N GLY A 103 16.15 15.27 -20.18
CA GLY A 103 17.45 15.94 -20.24
C GLY A 103 17.90 16.20 -21.68
N LEU A 104 17.80 15.18 -22.56
CA LEU A 104 18.16 15.34 -23.97
C LEU A 104 17.27 16.39 -24.66
N THR A 105 15.96 16.34 -24.42
CA THR A 105 15.00 17.32 -24.96
C THR A 105 15.36 18.73 -24.50
N PHE A 106 15.70 18.91 -23.23
CA PHE A 106 16.11 20.20 -22.67
C PHE A 106 17.37 20.77 -23.36
N PHE A 107 18.39 19.93 -23.62
CA PHE A 107 19.65 20.40 -24.20
C PHE A 107 19.67 20.47 -25.73
N THR A 108 18.84 19.67 -26.41
CA THR A 108 18.88 19.55 -27.89
C THR A 108 17.64 20.12 -28.57
N GLY A 109 16.55 20.35 -27.83
CA GLY A 109 15.25 20.74 -28.39
C GLY A 109 14.55 19.65 -29.21
N GLN A 110 15.05 18.41 -29.22
CA GLN A 110 14.44 17.29 -29.93
C GLN A 110 13.51 16.50 -29.01
N GLU A 111 12.22 16.46 -29.35
CA GLU A 111 11.22 15.64 -28.66
C GLU A 111 11.44 14.14 -28.96
N LEU A 112 11.41 13.31 -27.93
CA LEU A 112 11.63 11.86 -28.00
C LEU A 112 10.36 11.06 -27.64
N ASP A 113 9.21 11.49 -28.16
CA ASP A 113 7.89 10.98 -27.75
C ASP A 113 7.63 9.49 -28.06
N ASN A 114 8.33 8.92 -29.03
CA ASN A 114 8.12 7.55 -29.49
C ASN A 114 9.08 6.52 -28.88
N MET A 115 9.90 6.94 -27.92
CA MET A 115 10.90 6.07 -27.30
C MET A 115 10.36 5.40 -26.03
N SER A 116 10.61 4.10 -25.88
CA SER A 116 10.25 3.39 -24.65
C SER A 116 11.01 3.97 -23.46
N ARG A 117 10.25 4.47 -22.47
CA ARG A 117 10.80 5.04 -21.22
C ARG A 117 11.30 3.97 -20.24
N SER A 118 11.05 2.70 -20.57
CA SER A 118 11.30 1.58 -19.68
C SER A 118 12.73 1.05 -19.79
N ILE A 119 13.35 0.78 -18.65
CA ILE A 119 14.68 0.17 -18.50
C ILE A 119 14.60 -1.35 -18.76
N VAL A 120 13.57 -2.02 -18.26
CA VAL A 120 13.39 -3.49 -18.37
C VAL A 120 11.95 -3.86 -18.74
N GLY A 121 11.73 -5.03 -19.34
CA GLY A 121 10.41 -5.46 -19.78
C GLY A 121 9.37 -5.51 -18.65
N SER A 122 8.09 -5.28 -19.00
CA SER A 122 6.96 -5.29 -18.06
C SER A 122 6.88 -6.58 -17.24
N SER A 123 7.10 -7.74 -17.85
CA SER A 123 7.11 -9.03 -17.15
C SER A 123 8.16 -9.10 -16.04
N THR A 124 9.34 -8.51 -16.24
CA THR A 124 10.39 -8.43 -15.22
C THR A 124 9.97 -7.53 -14.07
N ILE A 125 9.39 -6.37 -14.37
CA ILE A 125 8.88 -5.43 -13.36
C ILE A 125 7.80 -6.11 -12.51
N THR A 126 6.80 -6.70 -13.15
CA THR A 126 5.71 -7.42 -12.48
C THR A 126 6.23 -8.54 -11.58
N LEU A 127 7.19 -9.34 -12.06
CA LEU A 127 7.81 -10.39 -11.25
C LEU A 127 8.48 -9.83 -10.00
N LEU A 128 9.26 -8.74 -10.13
CA LEU A 128 9.94 -8.11 -8.99
C LEU A 128 8.95 -7.51 -7.99
N GLN A 129 7.90 -6.82 -8.47
CA GLN A 129 6.86 -6.23 -7.63
C GLN A 129 6.16 -7.28 -6.77
N TYR A 130 5.67 -8.36 -7.39
CA TYR A 130 4.99 -9.42 -6.65
C TYR A 130 5.94 -10.20 -5.75
N SER A 131 7.20 -10.38 -6.15
CA SER A 131 8.22 -11.01 -5.28
C SER A 131 8.45 -10.19 -4.01
N LEU A 132 8.54 -8.86 -4.14
CA LEU A 132 8.64 -7.96 -2.98
C LEU A 132 7.40 -8.04 -2.09
N LEU A 133 6.20 -8.00 -2.66
CA LEU A 133 4.95 -8.12 -1.89
C LEU A 133 4.86 -9.44 -1.13
N VAL A 134 5.19 -10.58 -1.77
CA VAL A 134 5.20 -11.90 -1.13
C VAL A 134 6.22 -11.94 -0.01
N LEU A 135 7.44 -11.44 -0.25
CA LEU A 135 8.48 -11.35 0.77
C LEU A 135 8.01 -10.50 1.97
N GLY A 136 7.42 -9.33 1.71
CA GLY A 136 6.85 -8.46 2.73
C GLY A 136 5.77 -9.13 3.56
N ALA A 137 4.85 -9.86 2.92
CA ALA A 137 3.80 -10.61 3.61
C ALA A 137 4.38 -11.72 4.50
N ILE A 138 5.34 -12.51 3.99
CA ILE A 138 6.03 -13.55 4.77
C ILE A 138 6.73 -12.93 5.99
N LEU A 139 7.48 -11.84 5.80
CA LEU A 139 8.20 -11.16 6.88
C LEU A 139 7.24 -10.55 7.92
N SER A 140 6.11 -10.00 7.48
CA SER A 140 5.06 -9.51 8.37
C SER A 140 4.42 -10.62 9.19
N LEU A 141 4.04 -11.74 8.56
CA LEU A 141 3.50 -12.92 9.26
C LEU A 141 4.51 -13.49 10.25
N TYR A 142 5.77 -13.62 9.84
CA TYR A 142 6.85 -14.07 10.71
C TYR A 142 7.04 -13.14 11.91
N THR A 143 7.01 -11.82 11.69
CA THR A 143 7.13 -10.82 12.75
C THR A 143 5.96 -10.90 13.72
N ALA A 144 4.72 -10.97 13.23
CA ALA A 144 3.53 -11.16 14.06
C ALA A 144 3.65 -12.44 14.90
N TRP A 145 4.00 -13.57 14.28
CA TRP A 145 4.19 -14.85 14.97
C TRP A 145 5.25 -14.77 16.06
N LYS A 146 6.40 -14.15 15.77
CA LYS A 146 7.51 -13.99 16.72
C LYS A 146 7.13 -13.11 17.90
N ILE A 147 6.46 -11.98 17.64
CA ILE A 147 5.94 -11.09 18.70
C ILE A 147 4.97 -11.87 19.59
N THR A 148 4.03 -12.61 18.99
CA THR A 148 3.04 -13.37 19.75
C THR A 148 3.68 -14.50 20.57
N LYS A 149 4.58 -15.29 19.99
CA LYS A 149 5.23 -16.42 20.66
C LYS A 149 6.03 -15.96 21.89
N ASN A 150 6.64 -14.79 21.83
CA ASN A 150 7.44 -14.25 22.93
C ASN A 150 6.59 -13.66 24.07
N ASN A 151 5.38 -13.15 23.78
CA ASN A 151 4.54 -12.48 24.78
C ASN A 151 3.42 -13.39 25.32
N GLU A 152 2.89 -14.29 24.48
CA GLU A 152 1.71 -15.13 24.76
C GLU A 152 1.98 -16.59 24.34
N PRO A 153 2.98 -17.28 24.92
CA PRO A 153 3.40 -18.62 24.48
C PRO A 153 2.30 -19.69 24.66
N LYS A 154 1.40 -19.51 25.64
CA LYS A 154 0.31 -20.46 25.92
C LYS A 154 -0.87 -20.34 24.93
N ASN A 155 -1.05 -19.16 24.32
CA ASN A 155 -2.17 -18.84 23.44
C ASN A 155 -1.69 -18.35 22.06
N THR A 156 -0.51 -18.80 21.63
CA THR A 156 0.20 -18.17 20.51
C THR A 156 -0.63 -18.11 19.25
N PHE A 157 -1.29 -19.20 18.87
CA PHE A 157 -2.10 -19.22 17.66
C PHE A 157 -3.31 -18.27 17.73
N ASN A 158 -4.06 -18.30 18.85
CA ASN A 158 -5.26 -17.48 19.03
C ASN A 158 -4.96 -15.98 19.08
N VAL A 159 -3.82 -15.60 19.63
CA VAL A 159 -3.35 -14.20 19.69
C VAL A 159 -2.77 -13.75 18.35
N PHE A 160 -2.11 -14.66 17.62
CA PHE A 160 -1.55 -14.36 16.30
C PHE A 160 -2.66 -14.16 15.26
N LEU A 161 -3.71 -14.99 15.31
CA LEU A 161 -4.70 -15.12 14.25
C LEU A 161 -5.34 -13.79 13.79
N PRO A 162 -5.79 -12.87 14.67
CA PRO A 162 -6.40 -11.61 14.23
C PRO A 162 -5.45 -10.76 13.36
N PHE A 163 -4.16 -10.69 13.72
CA PHE A 163 -3.16 -9.95 12.95
C PHE A 163 -2.67 -10.73 11.74
N GLY A 164 -2.57 -12.06 11.81
CA GLY A 164 -2.28 -12.91 10.66
C GLY A 164 -3.31 -12.72 9.55
N ILE A 165 -4.61 -12.74 9.89
CA ILE A 165 -5.70 -12.47 8.95
C ILE A 165 -5.58 -11.06 8.38
N LEU A 166 -5.37 -10.05 9.22
CA LEU A 166 -5.23 -8.66 8.77
C LEU A 166 -4.08 -8.49 7.76
N ILE A 167 -2.93 -9.13 8.01
CA ILE A 167 -1.77 -9.11 7.10
C ILE A 167 -2.14 -9.73 5.75
N ILE A 168 -2.82 -10.88 5.74
CA ILE A 168 -3.28 -11.52 4.50
C ILE A 168 -4.27 -10.63 3.76
N VAL A 169 -5.23 -10.02 4.46
CA VAL A 169 -6.19 -9.09 3.85
C VAL A 169 -5.46 -7.92 3.18
N PHE A 170 -4.52 -7.28 3.87
CA PHE A 170 -3.75 -6.19 3.27
C PHE A 170 -2.85 -6.64 2.12
N PHE A 171 -2.28 -7.84 2.19
CA PHE A 171 -1.51 -8.41 1.09
C PHE A 171 -2.38 -8.62 -0.15
N LEU A 172 -3.57 -9.19 0.01
CA LEU A 172 -4.52 -9.39 -1.10
C LEU A 172 -5.01 -8.06 -1.68
N ILE A 173 -5.28 -7.06 -0.84
CA ILE A 173 -5.61 -5.70 -1.30
C ILE A 173 -4.45 -5.12 -2.13
N ASN A 174 -3.20 -5.28 -1.69
CA ASN A 174 -2.05 -4.82 -2.48
C ASN A 174 -1.98 -5.56 -3.82
N ILE A 175 -2.11 -6.89 -3.85
CA ILE A 175 -2.15 -7.64 -5.11
C ILE A 175 -3.23 -7.07 -6.04
N TYR A 176 -4.44 -6.86 -5.51
CA TYR A 176 -5.56 -6.31 -6.27
C TYR A 176 -5.25 -4.93 -6.84
N LEU A 177 -4.74 -4.00 -6.02
CA LEU A 177 -4.38 -2.65 -6.47
C LEU A 177 -3.31 -2.68 -7.57
N PHE A 178 -2.32 -3.58 -7.49
CA PHE A 178 -1.28 -3.73 -8.51
C PHE A 178 -1.78 -4.36 -9.82
N MET A 179 -2.91 -5.08 -9.80
CA MET A 179 -3.55 -5.59 -11.02
C MET A 179 -4.36 -4.52 -11.76
N LEU A 180 -4.74 -3.44 -11.08
CA LEU A 180 -5.54 -2.40 -11.70
C LEU A 180 -4.66 -1.51 -12.60
N PRO A 181 -5.17 -1.10 -13.78
CA PRO A 181 -4.43 -0.24 -14.67
C PRO A 181 -4.17 1.10 -13.99
N MET A 182 -2.90 1.49 -13.92
CA MET A 182 -2.52 2.83 -13.51
C MET A 182 -2.94 3.80 -14.61
N ALA A 183 -3.84 4.72 -14.27
CA ALA A 183 -4.19 5.83 -15.12
C ALA A 183 -2.96 6.75 -15.21
N MET A 184 -2.15 6.55 -16.25
CA MET A 184 -1.18 7.54 -16.66
C MET A 184 -1.96 8.82 -16.95
N ARG A 185 -1.70 9.87 -16.16
CA ARG A 185 -2.29 11.19 -16.37
C ARG A 185 -1.88 11.64 -17.78
N THR A 186 -2.85 11.66 -18.69
CA THR A 186 -2.83 12.45 -19.92
C THR A 186 -2.89 13.92 -19.56
#